data_AF-A0A7Y3RJ85-F1
#
_entry.id   AF-A0A7Y3RJ85-F1
#
_cell.length_a   1.000
_cell.length_b   1.000
_cell.length_c   1.000
_cell.angle_alpha   90.00
_cell.angle_beta   90.00
_cell.angle_gamma   90.00
#
_symmetry.space_group_name_H-M   'P 1'
#
loop_
_entity.id
_entity.type
_entity.pdbx_description
1 polymer ?
#
loop_
_entity_poly.entity_id
_entity_poly.type
_entity_poly.pdbx_seq_one_letter_code
_entity_poly.pdbx_strand_id
1 'polypeptide(L)'
;MSRKAFEGTVGIIGLLYAFGVIAFIFIPSLVRGEPLAPFTDGFVNRHAATWSIDVLVTGAVIMVWIFYERARFGIRNGWIAWPLMIVPGVAAALAYYLIIRSLHFVRTKEREREATSQSQASS
;
A
#
# COMPACT_ATOMS: atom_id res chain seq x y z
N MET A 1 -9.68 1.66 12.60
CA MET A 1 -8.41 1.00 13.01
C MET A 1 -7.58 1.99 13.82
N SER A 2 -7.01 1.58 14.96
CA SER A 2 -6.11 2.45 15.74
C SER A 2 -4.75 2.59 15.05
N ARG A 3 -3.96 3.60 15.43
CA ARG A 3 -2.63 3.82 14.86
C ARG A 3 -1.68 2.65 15.16
N LYS A 4 -1.64 2.20 16.41
CA LYS A 4 -0.83 1.05 16.84
C LYS A 4 -1.23 -0.24 16.14
N ALA A 5 -2.53 -0.46 15.93
CA ALA A 5 -3.00 -1.62 15.17
C ALA A 5 -2.52 -1.54 13.72
N PHE A 6 -2.63 -0.37 13.07
CA PHE A 6 -2.13 -0.18 11.70
C PHE A 6 -0.63 -0.45 11.58
N GLU A 7 0.17 0.21 12.42
CA GLU A 7 1.63 0.03 12.46
C GLU A 7 2.01 -1.43 12.73
N GLY A 8 1.33 -2.08 13.68
CA GLY A 8 1.53 -3.50 13.97
C GLY A 8 1.17 -4.42 12.80
N THR A 9 0.01 -4.23 12.17
CA THR A 9 -0.42 -5.06 11.04
C THR A 9 0.51 -4.91 9.84
N VAL A 10 0.83 -3.69 9.43
CA VAL A 10 1.74 -3.46 8.29
C VAL A 10 3.15 -3.93 8.63
N GLY A 11 3.62 -3.71 9.86
CA GLY A 11 4.91 -4.19 10.33
C GLY A 11 5.03 -5.71 10.30
N ILE A 12 4.01 -6.43 10.80
CA ILE A 12 3.98 -7.90 10.77
C ILE A 12 3.96 -8.42 9.32
N ILE A 13 3.12 -7.84 8.45
CA ILE A 13 3.07 -8.23 7.03
C ILE A 13 4.44 -8.02 6.38
N GLY A 14 5.07 -6.86 6.59
CA GLY A 14 6.38 -6.54 6.02
C GLY A 14 7.49 -7.46 6.53
N LEU A 15 7.50 -7.75 7.84
CA LEU A 15 8.48 -8.67 8.42
C LEU A 15 8.30 -10.10 7.88
N LEU A 16 7.08 -10.63 7.87
CA LEU A 16 6.81 -11.96 7.34
C LEU A 16 7.22 -12.09 5.87
N TYR A 17 6.93 -11.07 5.07
CA TYR A 17 7.36 -11.03 3.68
C TYR A 17 8.89 -10.99 3.54
N ALA A 18 9.57 -10.10 4.27
CA ALA A 18 11.03 -9.98 4.23
C ALA A 18 11.72 -11.29 4.66
N PHE A 19 11.29 -11.88 5.77
CA PHE A 19 11.82 -13.16 6.23
C PHE A 19 11.50 -14.29 5.25
N GLY A 20 10.30 -14.30 4.66
CA GLY A 20 9.92 -15.25 3.62
C GLY A 20 10.82 -15.16 2.40
N VAL A 21 11.06 -13.97 1.87
CA VAL A 21 11.97 -13.74 0.74
C VAL A 21 13.38 -14.22 1.08
N ILE A 22 13.92 -13.86 2.24
CA ILE A 22 15.25 -14.32 2.65
C ILE A 22 15.29 -15.85 2.73
N ALA A 23 14.33 -16.46 3.41
CA ALA A 23 14.32 -17.90 3.66
C ALA A 23 14.09 -18.74 2.41
N PHE A 24 13.22 -18.31 1.50
CA PHE A 24 12.82 -19.11 0.33
C PHE A 24 13.56 -18.75 -0.96
N ILE A 25 14.16 -17.57 -1.05
CA ILE A 25 14.97 -17.15 -2.20
C ILE A 25 16.45 -17.16 -1.83
N PHE A 26 16.85 -16.30 -0.88
CA PHE A 26 18.27 -15.99 -0.68
C PHE A 26 19.04 -17.13 -0.03
N ILE A 27 18.50 -17.76 1.02
CA ILE A 27 19.17 -18.89 1.68
C ILE A 27 19.44 -20.05 0.69
N PRO A 28 18.46 -20.55 -0.07
CA PRO A 28 18.71 -21.59 -1.07
C PRO A 28 19.75 -21.19 -2.12
N SER A 29 19.74 -19.92 -2.55
CA SER A 29 20.70 -19.42 -3.53
C SER A 29 22.13 -19.39 -2.99
N LEU A 30 22.30 -18.95 -1.74
CA LEU A 30 23.58 -18.93 -1.06
C LEU A 30 24.13 -20.34 -0.86
N VAL A 31 23.28 -21.29 -0.45
CA VAL A 31 23.68 -22.70 -0.26
C VAL A 31 24.11 -23.38 -1.57
N ARG A 32 23.52 -22.99 -2.71
CA ARG A 32 23.92 -23.48 -4.04
C ARG A 32 25.18 -22.82 -4.61
N GLY A 33 25.74 -21.81 -3.93
CA GLY A 33 26.90 -21.06 -4.42
C GLY A 33 26.57 -20.06 -5.53
N GLU A 34 25.29 -19.72 -5.71
CA GLU A 34 24.80 -18.83 -6.75
C GLU A 34 24.14 -17.57 -6.13
N PRO A 35 24.91 -16.69 -5.48
CA PRO A 35 24.33 -15.55 -4.73
C PRO A 35 23.58 -14.55 -5.62
N LEU A 36 23.90 -14.50 -6.91
CA LEU A 36 23.32 -13.55 -7.86
C LEU A 36 22.11 -14.12 -8.63
N ALA A 37 21.85 -15.43 -8.56
CA ALA A 37 20.76 -16.09 -9.28
C ALA A 37 19.38 -15.42 -9.07
N PRO A 38 18.98 -14.95 -7.87
CA PRO A 38 17.68 -14.31 -7.68
C PRO A 38 17.48 -13.04 -8.49
N PHE A 39 18.58 -12.36 -8.83
CA PHE A 39 18.58 -11.14 -9.61
C PHE A 39 18.68 -11.42 -11.11
N THR A 40 19.43 -12.45 -11.50
CA THR A 40 19.67 -12.78 -12.92
C THR A 40 18.56 -13.62 -13.54
N ASP A 41 17.85 -14.43 -12.74
CA ASP A 41 16.82 -15.35 -13.22
C ASP A 41 15.48 -14.65 -13.52
N GLY A 42 15.31 -13.40 -13.06
CA GLY A 42 14.16 -12.56 -13.36
C GLY A 42 12.80 -13.26 -13.19
N PHE A 43 12.01 -13.27 -14.26
CA PHE A 43 10.62 -13.79 -14.30
C PHE A 43 10.46 -15.15 -14.98
N VAL A 44 11.55 -15.79 -15.43
CA VAL A 44 11.47 -17.02 -16.25
C VAL A 44 11.49 -18.32 -15.43
N ASN A 45 11.60 -18.26 -14.09
CA ASN A 45 11.77 -19.44 -13.24
C ASN A 45 11.09 -19.27 -11.86
N ARG A 46 11.28 -20.22 -10.91
CA ARG A 46 10.74 -20.32 -9.53
C ARG A 46 10.61 -18.99 -8.75
N HIS A 47 11.40 -17.98 -9.10
CA HIS A 47 11.34 -16.62 -8.56
C HIS A 47 10.11 -15.79 -9.01
N ALA A 48 9.49 -16.12 -10.17
CA ALA A 48 8.27 -15.49 -10.68
C ALA A 48 7.08 -15.56 -9.70
N ALA A 49 6.95 -16.69 -9.01
CA ALA A 49 5.96 -16.84 -7.95
C ALA A 49 6.21 -15.85 -6.80
N THR A 50 7.47 -15.56 -6.50
CA THR A 50 7.81 -14.63 -5.41
C THR A 50 7.58 -13.17 -5.82
N TRP A 51 7.89 -12.80 -7.07
CA TRP A 51 7.51 -11.50 -7.60
C TRP A 51 5.98 -11.31 -7.63
N SER A 52 5.23 -12.39 -7.86
CA SER A 52 3.76 -12.35 -7.77
C SER A 52 3.28 -12.21 -6.32
N ILE A 53 3.95 -12.85 -5.36
CA ILE A 53 3.69 -12.66 -3.92
C ILE A 53 3.98 -11.21 -3.50
N ASP A 54 5.02 -10.57 -4.02
CA ASP A 54 5.32 -9.15 -3.77
C ASP A 54 4.12 -8.26 -4.13
N VAL A 55 3.53 -8.48 -5.30
CA VAL A 55 2.33 -7.75 -5.75
C VAL A 55 1.15 -7.99 -4.82
N LEU A 56 0.89 -9.24 -4.43
CA LEU A 56 -0.21 -9.58 -3.53
C LEU A 56 -0.02 -8.98 -2.12
N VAL A 57 1.19 -9.06 -1.56
CA VAL A 57 1.54 -8.49 -0.27
C VAL A 57 1.41 -6.97 -0.32
N THR A 58 1.88 -6.34 -1.38
CA THR A 58 1.72 -4.89 -1.60
C THR A 58 0.24 -4.50 -1.66
N GLY A 59 -0.58 -5.29 -2.38
CA GLY A 59 -2.03 -5.12 -2.40
C GLY A 59 -2.64 -5.20 -1.00
N ALA A 60 -2.26 -6.20 -0.20
CA ALA A 60 -2.73 -6.35 1.17
C ALA A 60 -2.34 -5.15 2.06
N VAL A 61 -1.10 -4.65 1.95
CA VAL A 61 -0.65 -3.46 2.69
C VAL A 61 -1.47 -2.24 2.30
N ILE A 62 -1.73 -2.03 1.00
CA ILE A 62 -2.59 -0.94 0.54
C ILE A 62 -4.00 -1.10 1.11
N MET A 63 -4.58 -2.30 1.13
CA MET A 63 -5.91 -2.52 1.73
C MET A 63 -5.96 -2.13 3.20
N VAL A 64 -4.96 -2.55 3.98
CA VAL A 64 -4.83 -2.16 5.40
C VAL A 64 -4.73 -0.63 5.54
N TRP A 65 -3.97 0.01 4.66
CA TRP A 65 -3.83 1.47 4.64
C TRP A 65 -5.15 2.19 4.31
N ILE A 66 -5.88 1.72 3.30
CA ILE A 66 -7.19 2.28 2.91
C ILE A 66 -8.19 2.18 4.06
N PHE A 67 -8.23 1.04 4.77
CA PHE A 67 -9.09 0.89 5.94
C PHE A 67 -8.70 1.81 7.10
N TYR A 68 -7.40 1.97 7.35
CA TYR A 68 -6.90 2.88 8.37
C TYR A 68 -7.29 4.32 8.07
N GLU A 69 -7.05 4.80 6.85
CA GLU A 69 -7.35 6.18 6.46
C GLU A 69 -8.86 6.44 6.39
N ARG A 70 -9.67 5.48 5.94
CA ARG A 70 -11.13 5.60 6.01
C ARG A 70 -11.59 5.84 7.44
N ALA A 71 -11.04 5.11 8.41
CA ALA A 71 -11.43 5.25 9.82
C ALA A 71 -10.91 6.55 10.48
N ARG A 72 -9.81 7.13 9.99
CA ARG A 72 -9.17 8.30 10.59
C ARG A 72 -9.58 9.63 9.96
N PHE A 73 -9.69 9.65 8.64
CA PHE A 73 -9.88 10.88 7.86
C PHE A 73 -11.24 10.87 7.13
N GLY A 74 -11.98 9.76 7.15
CA GLY A 74 -13.27 9.69 6.48
C GLY A 74 -13.19 9.78 4.95
N ILE A 75 -12.05 9.40 4.36
CA ILE A 75 -11.86 9.40 2.90
C ILE A 75 -12.90 8.48 2.26
N ARG A 76 -13.79 9.06 1.46
CA ARG A 76 -14.86 8.37 0.73
C ARG A 76 -14.31 7.76 -0.57
N ASN A 77 -14.98 6.74 -1.09
CA ASN A 77 -14.67 6.06 -2.36
C ASN A 77 -13.36 5.25 -2.41
N GLY A 78 -12.60 5.15 -1.32
CA GLY A 78 -11.40 4.32 -1.26
C GLY A 78 -11.62 2.82 -1.53
N TRP A 79 -12.86 2.33 -1.39
CA TRP A 79 -13.21 0.95 -1.71
C TRP A 79 -13.06 0.62 -3.21
N ILE A 80 -13.09 1.61 -4.10
CA ILE A 80 -12.91 1.40 -5.55
C ILE A 80 -11.50 0.88 -5.87
N ALA A 81 -10.53 1.08 -4.97
CA ALA A 81 -9.21 0.47 -5.10
C ALA A 81 -9.27 -1.08 -5.10
N TRP A 82 -10.29 -1.70 -4.50
CA TRP A 82 -10.42 -3.16 -4.41
C TRP A 82 -10.57 -3.83 -5.78
N PRO A 83 -11.57 -3.49 -6.61
CA PRO A 83 -11.68 -4.05 -7.96
C PRO A 83 -10.50 -3.61 -8.85
N LEU A 84 -9.94 -2.41 -8.62
CA LEU A 84 -8.75 -1.95 -9.36
C LEU A 84 -7.50 -2.79 -9.08
N MET A 85 -7.37 -3.37 -7.89
CA MET A 85 -6.25 -4.28 -7.59
C MET A 85 -6.31 -5.56 -8.42
N ILE A 86 -7.52 -6.00 -8.79
CA ILE A 86 -7.75 -7.27 -9.48
C ILE A 86 -7.61 -7.12 -11.00
N VAL A 87 -8.22 -6.08 -11.60
CA VAL A 87 -8.46 -6.06 -13.06
C VAL A 87 -7.41 -5.24 -13.85
N PRO A 88 -6.95 -4.06 -13.40
CA PRO A 88 -5.73 -3.45 -13.95
C PRO A 88 -4.46 -3.72 -13.12
N GLY A 89 -4.58 -3.96 -11.81
CA GLY A 89 -3.47 -4.31 -10.94
C GLY A 89 -3.20 -3.30 -9.80
N VAL A 90 -2.34 -3.70 -8.88
CA VAL A 90 -2.07 -2.97 -7.63
C VAL A 90 -1.55 -1.55 -7.85
N ALA A 91 -0.74 -1.33 -8.89
CA ALA A 91 -0.24 0.00 -9.23
C ALA A 91 -1.36 0.97 -9.63
N ALA A 92 -2.34 0.51 -10.42
CA ALA A 92 -3.49 1.32 -10.83
C ALA A 92 -4.38 1.65 -9.62
N ALA A 93 -4.59 0.67 -8.73
CA ALA A 93 -5.32 0.88 -7.48
C ALA A 93 -4.65 1.91 -6.57
N LEU A 94 -3.31 1.84 -6.44
CA LEU A 94 -2.53 2.80 -5.67
C LEU A 94 -2.62 4.20 -6.26
N ALA A 95 -2.44 4.34 -7.58
CA ALA A 95 -2.53 5.63 -8.27
C ALA A 95 -3.91 6.27 -8.09
N TYR A 96 -4.98 5.49 -8.28
CA TYR A 96 -6.34 5.93 -8.02
C TYR A 96 -6.52 6.41 -6.57
N TYR A 97 -6.03 5.62 -5.61
CA TYR A 97 -6.17 5.94 -4.19
C TYR A 97 -5.45 7.24 -3.82
N LEU A 98 -4.25 7.46 -4.37
CA LEU A 98 -3.48 8.68 -4.14
C LEU A 98 -4.19 9.93 -4.66
N ILE A 99 -4.86 9.83 -5.83
CA ILE A 99 -5.63 10.94 -6.40
C ILE A 99 -6.84 11.29 -5.52
N ILE A 100 -7.62 10.30 -5.08
CA ILE A 100 -8.79 10.61 -4.23
C ILE A 100 -8.36 11.17 -2.86
N ARG A 101 -7.23 10.68 -2.34
CA ARG A 101 -6.64 11.13 -1.08
C ARG A 101 -6.19 12.58 -1.17
N SER A 102 -5.50 12.96 -2.25
CA SER A 102 -5.05 14.34 -2.45
C SER A 102 -6.24 15.30 -2.57
N LEU A 103 -7.25 14.93 -3.35
CA LEU A 103 -8.48 15.72 -3.52
C LEU A 103 -9.24 15.91 -2.20
N HIS A 104 -9.29 14.87 -1.36
CA HIS A 104 -9.94 14.95 -0.05
C HIS A 104 -9.28 16.01 0.85
N PHE A 105 -7.94 16.02 0.92
CA PHE A 105 -7.23 17.00 1.75
C PHE A 105 -7.30 18.42 1.19
N VAL A 106 -7.27 18.60 -0.13
CA VAL A 106 -7.46 19.93 -0.76
C VAL A 106 -8.82 20.51 -0.40
N ARG A 107 -9.90 19.75 -0.63
CA ARG A 107 -11.27 20.21 -0.34
C ARG A 107 -11.51 20.51 1.14
N THR A 108 -10.87 19.76 2.02
CA THR A 108 -10.98 20.00 3.46
C THR A 108 -10.35 21.33 3.85
N LYS A 109 -9.14 21.63 3.34
CA LYS A 109 -8.47 22.91 3.57
C LYS A 109 -9.22 24.10 2.99
N GLU A 110 -9.80 23.95 1.79
CA GLU A 110 -10.60 25.02 1.16
C GLU A 110 -11.81 25.38 2.02
N ARG A 111 -12.54 24.37 2.52
CA ARG A 111 -13.69 24.58 3.42
C ARG A 111 -13.31 25.27 4.73
N GLU A 112 -12.17 24.91 5.31
CA GLU A 112 -11.65 25.56 6.52
C GLU A 112 -11.32 27.05 6.28
N ARG A 113 -10.74 27.38 5.12
CA ARG A 113 -10.45 28.77 4.72
C ARG A 113 -11.73 29.57 4.52
N GLU A 114 -12.70 29.03 3.79
CA GLU A 114 -14.00 29.67 3.57
C GLU A 114 -14.74 29.95 4.89
N ALA A 115 -14.76 28.98 5.81
CA ALA A 115 -15.36 29.14 7.13
C ALA A 115 -14.67 30.24 7.96
N THR A 116 -13.34 30.33 7.87
CA THR A 116 -12.55 31.38 8.56
C THR A 116 -12.84 32.77 7.97
N SER A 117 -12.89 32.92 6.65
CA SER A 117 -13.21 34.19 5.99
C SER A 117 -14.64 34.67 6.28
N GLN A 118 -15.62 33.77 6.33
CA GLN A 118 -17.00 34.11 6.71
C GLN A 118 -17.12 34.53 8.17
N SER A 119 -16.37 33.89 9.08
CA SER A 119 -16.32 34.29 10.49
C SER A 119 -15.70 35.67 10.69
N GLN A 120 -14.73 36.08 9.86
CA GLN A 120 -14.11 37.41 9.91
C GLN A 120 -14.98 38.50 9.27
N ALA A 121 -15.78 38.14 8.25
CA ALA A 121 -16.71 39.08 7.61
C ALA A 121 -17.98 39.36 8.44
N SER A 122 -18.25 38.55 9.46
CA SER A 122 -19.42 38.66 10.35
C SER A 122 -19.10 39.23 11.74
N SER A 123 -17.83 39.52 12.03
CA SER A 123 -17.33 40.20 13.24
C SER A 123 -17.04 41.67 12.98
#